data_AF-A0AAN5ZLK6-F1
#
_entry.id   AF-A0AAN5ZLK6-F1
#
_cell.length_a   1.000
_cell.length_b   1.000
_cell.length_c   1.000
_cell.angle_alpha   90.00
_cell.angle_beta   90.00
_cell.angle_gamma   90.00
#
_symmetry.space_group_name_H-M   'P 1'
#
loop_
_entity.id
_entity.type
_entity.pdbx_description
1 polymer ?
#
loop_
_entity_poly.entity_id
_entity_poly.type
_entity_poly.pdbx_seq_one_letter_code
_entity_poly.pdbx_strand_id
1 'polypeptide(L)'
;GLPPLAGSFLYEHKWDDIRRAILRTITRFEPRLKASTLQIIPLQDERRQSGHNTLQFEIRGEILTQPYPTAFRVRSALDMEQSRITFF
;
A
#
# COMPACT_ATOMS: atom_id res chain seq x y z
N GLY A 1 -8.61 -4.63 31.81
CA GLY A 1 -9.04 -3.76 30.71
C GLY A 1 -8.37 -4.26 29.45
N LEU A 2 -9.15 -4.55 28.40
CA LEU A 2 -8.59 -4.92 27.10
C LEU A 2 -7.74 -3.76 26.60
N PRO A 3 -6.50 -3.98 26.10
CA PRO A 3 -5.71 -2.90 25.54
C PRO A 3 -6.44 -2.34 24.30
N PRO A 4 -6.14 -1.11 23.86
CA PRO A 4 -6.73 -0.50 22.67
C PRO A 4 -6.20 -1.19 21.39
N LEU A 5 -6.55 -2.46 21.22
CA LEU A 5 -6.21 -3.30 20.08
C LEU A 5 -7.29 -3.22 19.00
N ALA A 6 -8.46 -2.66 19.32
CA ALA A 6 -9.56 -2.50 18.36
C ALA A 6 -9.17 -1.64 17.16
N GLY A 7 -8.33 -0.61 17.37
CA GLY A 7 -7.76 0.16 16.28
C GLY A 7 -6.83 -0.68 15.42
N SER A 8 -5.74 -1.19 16.01
CA SER A 8 -4.68 -1.90 15.27
C SER A 8 -5.18 -3.12 14.50
N PHE A 9 -6.11 -3.89 15.06
CA PHE A 9 -6.63 -5.10 14.42
C PHE A 9 -7.53 -4.76 13.21
N LEU A 10 -8.34 -3.69 13.30
CA LEU A 10 -9.12 -3.19 12.16
C LEU A 10 -8.21 -2.57 11.09
N TYR A 11 -7.14 -1.89 11.49
CA TYR A 11 -6.16 -1.33 10.55
C TYR A 11 -5.41 -2.43 9.78
N GLU A 12 -4.97 -3.48 10.48
CA GLU A 12 -4.24 -4.60 9.88
C GLU A 12 -5.11 -5.40 8.89
N HIS A 13 -6.38 -5.63 9.23
CA HIS A 13 -7.33 -6.29 8.32
C HIS A 13 -7.60 -5.45 7.07
N LYS A 14 -7.91 -4.15 7.24
CA LYS A 14 -8.13 -3.24 6.12
C LYS A 14 -6.90 -3.11 5.23
N TRP A 15 -5.71 -3.08 5.83
CA TRP A 15 -4.44 -3.02 5.09
C TRP A 15 -4.25 -4.23 4.19
N ASP A 16 -4.54 -5.44 4.67
CA ASP A 16 -4.46 -6.65 3.85
C ASP A 16 -5.44 -6.61 2.68
N ASP A 17 -6.66 -6.10 2.90
CA ASP A 17 -7.64 -5.91 1.82
C ASP A 17 -7.18 -4.89 0.78
N ILE A 18 -6.63 -3.75 1.21
CA ILE A 18 -6.07 -2.72 0.33
C ILE A 18 -4.90 -3.29 -0.49
N ARG A 19 -3.97 -3.99 0.19
CA ARG A 19 -2.84 -4.66 -0.46
C ARG A 19 -3.33 -5.60 -1.56
N ARG A 20 -4.31 -6.46 -1.26
CA ARG A 20 -4.91 -7.38 -2.24
C ARG A 20 -5.62 -6.65 -3.37
N ALA A 21 -6.34 -5.57 -3.08
CA ALA A 21 -7.03 -4.77 -4.08
C ALA A 21 -6.06 -4.09 -5.05
N ILE A 22 -4.96 -3.53 -4.54
CA ILE A 22 -3.90 -2.93 -5.36
C ILE A 22 -3.23 -4.01 -6.22
N LEU A 23 -2.83 -5.15 -5.64
CA LEU A 23 -2.21 -6.25 -6.40
C LEU A 23 -3.12 -6.77 -7.51
N ARG A 24 -4.41 -6.96 -7.24
CA ARG A 24 -5.40 -7.38 -8.25
C ARG A 24 -5.57 -6.33 -9.35
N THR A 25 -5.67 -5.06 -8.97
CA THR A 25 -5.83 -3.95 -9.92
C THR A 25 -4.59 -3.86 -10.82
N ILE A 26 -3.39 -3.84 -10.25
CA ILE A 26 -2.14 -3.77 -11.02
C ILE A 26 -2.03 -4.97 -11.97
N THR A 27 -2.27 -6.18 -11.48
CA THR A 27 -2.20 -7.41 -12.31
C THR A 27 -3.22 -7.38 -13.45
N ARG A 28 -4.40 -6.78 -13.23
CA ARG A 28 -5.48 -6.69 -14.22
C ARG A 28 -5.27 -5.58 -15.25
N PHE A 29 -4.80 -4.42 -14.82
CA PHE A 29 -4.71 -3.23 -15.68
C PHE A 29 -3.31 -3.04 -16.30
N GLU A 30 -2.26 -3.66 -15.75
CA GLU A 30 -0.89 -3.51 -16.24
C GLU A 30 -0.16 -4.87 -16.29
N PRO A 31 -0.44 -5.73 -17.29
CA PRO A 31 0.18 -7.06 -17.42
C PRO A 31 1.70 -7.03 -17.65
N ARG A 32 2.25 -5.86 -18.01
CA ARG A 32 3.71 -5.64 -18.13
C ARG A 32 4.40 -5.57 -16.76
N LEU A 33 3.64 -5.32 -15.69
CA LEU A 33 4.15 -5.33 -14.32
C LEU A 33 4.26 -6.76 -13.81
N LYS A 34 5.44 -7.12 -13.32
CA LYS A 34 5.68 -8.47 -12.80
C LYS A 34 5.07 -8.58 -11.40
N ALA A 35 3.90 -9.18 -11.30
CA ALA A 35 3.16 -9.28 -10.02
C ALA A 35 3.97 -9.93 -8.89
N SER A 36 4.88 -10.86 -9.20
CA SER A 36 5.75 -11.51 -8.22
C SER A 36 6.80 -10.57 -7.60
N THR A 37 7.12 -9.45 -8.24
CA THR A 37 8.05 -8.44 -7.71
C THR A 37 7.33 -7.27 -7.05
N LEU A 38 6.00 -7.22 -7.12
CA LEU A 38 5.22 -6.19 -6.44
C LEU A 38 5.30 -6.35 -4.92
N GLN A 39 5.86 -5.33 -4.28
CA GLN A 39 5.94 -5.22 -2.83
C GLN A 39 5.25 -3.94 -2.40
N ILE A 40 4.27 -4.09 -1.51
CA ILE A 40 3.57 -2.97 -0.89
C ILE A 40 4.02 -2.91 0.56
N ILE A 41 4.73 -1.85 0.93
CA ILE A 41 5.35 -1.67 2.24
C ILE A 41 4.64 -0.51 2.93
N PRO A 42 3.99 -0.74 4.10
CA PRO A 42 3.44 0.35 4.88
C PRO A 42 4.58 1.19 5.45
N LEU A 43 4.52 2.50 5.25
CA LEU A 43 5.40 3.49 5.86
C LEU A 43 4.73 3.95 7.15
N GLN A 44 4.84 3.14 8.20
CA GLN A 44 4.28 3.49 9.50
C GLN A 44 5.21 4.53 10.14
N ASP A 45 4.75 5.77 10.21
CA ASP A 45 5.49 6.86 10.84
C ASP A 45 5.38 6.65 12.36
N GLU A 46 6.41 6.02 12.97
CA GLU A 46 6.47 5.77 14.43
C GLU A 46 6.26 7.04 15.26
N ARG A 47 6.35 8.22 14.64
CA ARG A 47 6.12 9.53 15.28
C ARG A 47 4.66 9.97 15.35
N ARG A 48 3.70 9.25 14.77
CA ARG A 48 2.27 9.62 14.87
C ARG A 48 1.46 8.59 15.65
N GLN A 49 1.68 8.59 16.96
CA GLN A 49 0.71 8.06 17.95
C GLN A 49 -0.55 8.95 18.09
N SER A 50 -0.76 9.92 17.23
CA SER A 50 -1.84 10.91 17.36
C SER A 50 -2.74 10.89 16.13
N GLY A 51 -3.79 10.07 16.17
CA GLY A 51 -5.13 10.38 15.64
C GLY A 51 -5.34 10.63 14.15
N HIS A 52 -4.32 10.65 13.29
CA HIS A 52 -4.52 10.92 11.86
C HIS A 52 -4.72 9.60 11.11
N ASN A 53 -5.95 9.37 10.63
CA ASN A 53 -6.39 8.18 9.89
C ASN A 53 -5.78 8.11 8.47
N THR A 54 -4.49 8.41 8.31
CA THR A 54 -3.80 8.43 7.03
C THR A 54 -2.67 7.42 7.06
N LEU A 55 -2.75 6.41 6.20
CA LEU A 55 -1.75 5.36 6.05
C LEU A 55 -0.87 5.66 4.85
N GLN A 56 0.41 5.92 5.09
CA GLN A 56 1.39 6.06 4.02
C GLN A 56 1.95 4.69 3.65
N PHE A 57 2.16 4.47 2.36
CA PHE A 57 2.74 3.23 1.86
C PHE A 57 3.53 3.47 0.59
N GLU A 58 4.40 2.52 0.30
CA GLU A 58 5.21 2.50 -0.90
C GLU A 58 4.93 1.23 -1.69
N ILE A 59 4.63 1.39 -2.98
CA ILE A 59 4.52 0.30 -3.94
C ILE A 59 5.83 0.23 -4.70
N ARG A 60 6.48 -0.92 -4.64
CA ARG A 60 7.69 -1.25 -5.41
C ARG A 60 7.37 -2.39 -6.36
N GLY A 61 8.06 -2.44 -7.49
CA GLY A 61 8.05 -3.61 -8.35
C GLY A 61 8.89 -3.42 -9.59
N GLU A 62 8.77 -4.35 -10.52
CA GLU A 62 9.50 -4.32 -11.78
C GLU A 62 8.52 -4.30 -12.96
N ILE A 63 8.77 -3.38 -13.89
CA ILE A 63 8.10 -3.33 -15.18
C ILE A 63 8.95 -4.11 -16.17
N LEU A 64 8.38 -5.11 -16.84
CA LEU A 64 9.02 -5.83 -17.93
C LEU A 64 9.02 -4.94 -19.18
N THR A 65 9.95 -4.00 -19.22
CA THR A 65 10.25 -3.17 -20.39
C THR A 65 11.35 -3.82 -21.22
N GLN A 66 11.37 -3.55 -22.52
CA GLN A 66 12.45 -3.97 -23.42
C GLN A 66 13.40 -2.78 -23.65
N PRO A 67 14.73 -3.00 -23.67
CA PRO A 67 15.44 -4.28 -23.61
C PRO A 67 15.70 -4.83 -22.19
N TYR A 68 15.50 -4.05 -21.13
CA TYR A 68 15.73 -4.48 -19.74
C TYR A 68 14.54 -4.13 -18.82
N PRO A 69 14.24 -4.98 -17.83
CA PRO A 69 13.25 -4.65 -16.79
C PRO A 69 13.65 -3.40 -16.01
N THR A 70 12.67 -2.54 -15.71
CA THR A 70 12.89 -1.32 -14.94
C THR A 70 12.21 -1.43 -13.58
N ALA A 71 12.94 -1.20 -12.50
CA ALA A 71 12.35 -1.10 -11.16
C ALA A 71 11.60 0.22 -11.01
N PHE A 72 10.40 0.17 -10.46
CA PHE A 72 9.61 1.35 -10.14
C PHE A 72 9.31 1.42 -8.65
N ARG A 73 9.12 2.63 -8.15
CA ARG A 73 8.77 2.91 -6.76
C ARG A 73 7.81 4.09 -6.72
N VAL A 74 6.63 3.87 -6.18
CA VAL A 74 5.58 4.88 -6.03
C VAL A 74 5.26 5.02 -4.55
N ARG A 75 5.26 6.26 -4.07
CA ARG A 75 4.80 6.59 -2.72
C ARG A 75 3.37 7.08 -2.78
N SER A 76 2.56 6.62 -1.85
CA SER A 76 1.15 6.99 -1.79
C SER A 76 0.72 7.13 -0.34
N ALA A 77 -0.26 7.99 -0.12
CA ALA A 77 -0.99 8.08 1.14
C ALA A 77 -2.44 7.67 0.90
N LEU A 78 -2.94 6.78 1.75
CA LEU A 78 -4.36 6.47 1.86
C LEU A 78 -4.93 7.23 3.03
N ASP A 79 -5.87 8.11 2.77
CA ASP A 79 -6.78 8.62 3.78
C ASP A 79 -7.86 7.56 4.05
N MET A 80 -7.83 6.97 5.25
CA MET A 80 -8.77 5.94 5.67
C MET A 80 -10.11 6.50 6.18
N GLU A 81 -10.21 7.80 6.48
CA GLU A 81 -11.50 8.44 6.78
C GLU A 81 -12.30 8.58 5.48
N GLN A 82 -11.62 8.95 4.40
CA GLN A 82 -12.25 9.22 3.11
C GLN A 82 -12.08 8.08 2.09
N SER A 83 -11.35 7.01 2.44
CA SER A 83 -10.94 5.94 1.51
C SER A 83 -10.30 6.47 0.22
N ARG A 84 -9.51 7.54 0.33
CA ARG A 84 -8.95 8.28 -0.81
C ARG A 84 -7.46 8.08 -0.92
N ILE A 85 -6.99 7.67 -2.10
CA ILE A 85 -5.56 7.48 -2.38
C ILE A 85 -5.00 8.74 -3.03
N THR A 86 -3.89 9.25 -2.50
CA THR A 86 -3.12 10.36 -3.05
C THR A 86 -1.73 9.86 -3.43
N PHE A 87 -1.30 10.14 -4.66
CA PHE A 87 0.02 9.82 -5.19
C PHE A 87 0.93 11.04 -5.07
N PHE A 88 2.19 10.83 -4.67
CA PHE A 88 3.22 11.88 -4.57
C PHE A 88 4.28 11.74 -5.66
#